data_AF-D7GXP6-F1
#
_entry.id   AF-D7GXP6-F1
#
_cell.length_a   1.000
_cell.length_b   1.000
_cell.length_c   1.000
_cell.angle_alpha   90.00
_cell.angle_beta   90.00
_cell.angle_gamma   90.00
#
_symmetry.space_group_name_H-M   'P 1'
#
loop_
_entity.id
_entity.type
_entity.pdbx_description
1 polymer ?
#
loop_
_entity_poly.entity_id
_entity_poly.type
_entity_poly.pdbx_seq_one_letter_code
_entity_poly.pdbx_strand_id
1 'polypeptide(L)' 'MPTGTPIGKELKERVIDAFLNNEKQADIARRFQLPRYSVSKIIIRYNERGHLNNNPKSGRP' A
#
# COMPACT_ATOMS: atom_id res chain seq x y z
N MET A 1 -7.27 6.40 -22.94
CA MET A 1 -6.96 5.16 -22.19
C MET A 1 -7.02 5.47 -20.69
N PRO A 2 -8.06 5.10 -19.93
CA PRO A 2 -7.97 5.15 -18.48
C PRO A 2 -7.17 3.93 -18.02
N THR A 3 -5.86 4.11 -17.86
CA THR A 3 -4.95 3.11 -17.31
C THR A 3 -5.14 3.06 -15.80
N GLY A 4 -5.97 2.12 -15.33
CA GLY A 4 -6.05 1.82 -13.91
C GLY A 4 -7.43 1.31 -13.54
N THR A 5 -7.62 -0.02 -13.60
CA THR A 5 -8.66 -0.66 -12.82
C THR A 5 -8.52 -0.17 -11.38
N PRO A 6 -9.52 0.50 -10.80
CA PRO A 6 -9.40 1.00 -9.44
C PRO A 6 -9.24 -0.22 -8.53
N ILE A 7 -8.03 -0.40 -7.98
CA ILE A 7 -7.81 -1.36 -6.91
C ILE A 7 -8.76 -0.92 -5.79
N GLY A 8 -9.80 -1.73 -5.58
CA GLY A 8 -10.85 -1.46 -4.61
C GLY A 8 -10.25 -1.20 -3.23
N LYS A 9 -10.90 -0.31 -2.47
CA LYS A 9 -10.45 0.03 -1.10
C LYS A 9 -10.23 -1.23 -0.26
N GLU A 10 -11.16 -2.17 -0.37
CA GLU A 10 -11.11 -3.48 0.31
C GLU A 10 -9.85 -4.28 -0.03
N LEU A 11 -9.41 -4.29 -1.29
CA LEU A 11 -8.21 -5.01 -1.71
C LEU A 11 -6.94 -4.38 -1.14
N LYS A 12 -6.89 -3.05 -1.02
CA LYS A 12 -5.77 -2.35 -0.37
C LYS A 12 -5.71 -2.67 1.12
N GLU A 13 -6.86 -2.67 1.79
CA GLU A 13 -6.96 -3.00 3.21
C GLU A 13 -6.49 -4.43 3.49
N ARG A 14 -6.89 -5.41 2.66
CA ARG A 14 -6.41 -6.80 2.77
C ARG A 14 -4.91 -6.95 2.51
N VAL A 15 -4.35 -6.19 1.56
CA VAL A 15 -2.89 -6.17 1.30
C VAL A 15 -2.12 -5.60 2.50
N ILE A 16 -2.64 -4.55 3.14
CA ILE A 16 -2.04 -3.94 4.32
C ILE A 16 -2.16 -4.90 5.51
N ASP A 17 -3.32 -5.51 5.72
CA ASP A 17 -3.53 -6.50 6.79
C ASP A 17 -2.56 -7.67 6.69
N ALA A 18 -2.38 -8.25 5.50
CA ALA A 18 -1.40 -9.31 5.27
C ALA A 18 0.04 -8.84 5.56
N PHE A 19 0.38 -7.60 5.18
CA PHE A 19 1.68 -7.01 5.51
C PHE A 19 1.88 -6.83 7.02
N LEU A 20 0.85 -6.39 7.75
CA LEU A 20 0.89 -6.26 9.21
C LEU A 20 1.00 -7.62 9.92
N ASN A 21 0.48 -8.69 9.31
CA ASN A 21 0.64 -10.08 9.76
C ASN A 21 2.03 -10.68 9.43
N ASN A 22 3.02 -9.86 9.05
CA ASN A 22 4.38 -10.28 8.66
C ASN A 22 4.45 -11.16 7.40
N GLU A 23 3.43 -11.16 6.53
CA GLU A 23 3.55 -11.83 5.23
C GLU A 23 4.53 -11.10 4.31
N LYS A 24 5.32 -11.85 3.55
CA LYS A 24 6.26 -11.27 2.58
C LYS A 24 5.49 -10.68 1.40
N GLN A 25 5.96 -9.55 0.88
CA GLN A 25 5.36 -8.88 -0.29
C GLN A 25 5.19 -9.80 -1.52
N ALA A 26 6.10 -10.76 -1.70
CA ALA A 26 6.03 -11.73 -2.79
C ALA A 26 4.84 -12.70 -2.63
N ASP A 27 4.57 -13.16 -1.41
CA ASP A 27 3.47 -14.07 -1.09
C ASP A 27 2.14 -13.32 -1.14
N ILE A 28 2.09 -12.08 -0.64
CA ILE A 28 0.94 -11.17 -0.78
C ILE A 28 0.63 -10.92 -2.27
N ALA A 29 1.64 -10.60 -3.08
CA ALA A 29 1.47 -10.39 -4.52
C ALA A 29 0.90 -11.62 -5.22
N ARG A 30 1.39 -12.82 -4.87
CA ARG A 30 0.88 -14.10 -5.40
C ARG A 30 -0.56 -14.35 -4.96
N ARG A 31 -0.87 -14.14 -3.67
CA ARG A 31 -2.19 -14.38 -3.06
C ARG A 31 -3.28 -13.51 -3.65
N PHE A 32 -2.98 -12.23 -3.88
CA PHE A 32 -3.93 -11.25 -4.41
C PHE A 32 -3.84 -11.07 -5.94
N GLN A 33 -3.02 -11.87 -6.62
CA GLN A 33 -2.74 -11.75 -8.06
C GLN A 33 -2.37 -10.31 -8.48
N LEU A 34 -1.63 -9.62 -7.61
CA LEU A 34 -1.20 -8.25 -7.84
C LEU A 34 0.25 -8.23 -8.30
N PRO A 35 0.62 -7.31 -9.20
CA PRO A 35 2.02 -7.03 -9.47
C PRO A 35 2.73 -6.64 -8.17
N ARG A 36 3.94 -7.19 -7.97
CA ARG A 36 4.76 -6.91 -6.79
C ARG A 36 5.01 -5.40 -6.61
N TYR A 37 5.12 -4.66 -7.73
CA TYR A 37 5.20 -3.20 -7.74
C TYR A 37 3.96 -2.52 -7.14
N SER A 38 2.76 -3.01 -7.43
CA SER A 38 1.52 -2.46 -6.87
C SER A 38 1.42 -2.70 -5.37
N VAL A 39 1.79 -3.91 -4.91
CA VAL A 39 1.85 -4.24 -3.47
C VAL A 39 2.85 -3.32 -2.75
N SER A 40 4.04 -3.15 -3.31
CA SER A 40 5.05 -2.23 -2.79
C SER A 40 4.54 -0.80 -2.68
N LYS A 41 3.88 -0.26 -3.72
CA LYS A 41 3.26 1.08 -3.66
C LYS A 41 2.19 1.21 -2.60
N ILE A 42 1.34 0.19 -2.40
CA ILE A 42 0.29 0.21 -1.39
C ILE A 42 0.92 0.31 0.01
N ILE A 43 1.95 -0.49 0.29
CA ILE A 43 2.66 -0.50 1.57
C ILE A 43 3.41 0.82 1.79
N ILE A 44 4.12 1.34 0.79
CA ILE A 44 4.81 2.64 0.89
C ILE A 44 3.81 3.75 1.21
N ARG A 45 2.69 3.83 0.47
CA ARG A 45 1.62 4.82 0.71
C ARG A 45 1.00 4.69 2.09
N TYR A 46 0.88 3.46 2.62
CA TYR A 46 0.40 3.21 3.97
C TYR A 46 1.38 3.74 5.02
N ASN A 47 2.67 3.41 4.88
CA ASN A 47 3.72 3.90 5.77
C ASN A 47 3.90 5.42 5.69
N GLU A 48 3.84 6.01 4.49
CA GLU A 48 3.85 7.47 4.30
C GLU A 48 2.67 8.14 4.98
N ARG A 49 1.47 7.56 4.93
CA ARG A 49 0.30 8.07 5.67
C ARG A 49 0.47 7.93 7.18
N GLY A 50 1.07 6.83 7.66
CA GLY A 50 1.46 6.68 9.07
C GLY A 50 2.49 7.72 9.52
N HIS A 51 3.45 8.05 8.66
CA HIS A 51 4.44 9.10 8.86
C HIS A 51 3.83 10.51 8.79
N LEU A 52 2.88 10.77 7.87
CA LEU A 52 2.21 12.06 7.73
C LEU A 52 1.28 12.38 8.91
N ASN A 53 0.73 11.37 9.59
CA ASN A 53 -0.01 11.57 10.84
C ASN A 53 0.89 11.91 12.04
N ASN A 54 2.21 11.68 11.95
CA ASN A 54 3.19 12.06 12.97
C ASN A 54 4.04 13.28 12.59
N ASN A 55 3.89 13.80 11.37
CA ASN A 55 4.60 14.99 10.93
C ASN A 55 3.63 16.18 10.92
N PRO A 56 3.61 17.05 11.94
CA PRO A 56 2.96 18.35 11.78
C PRO A 56 3.66 19.04 10.62
N LYS A 57 2.87 19.36 9.57
CA LYS A 57 3.26 20.08 8.35
C LYS A 57 4.59 20.83 8.52
N SER A 58 5.69 20.21 8.11
CA SER A 58 6.95 20.94 8.00
C SER A 58 6.72 21.93 6.86
N GLY A 59 6.48 23.17 7.25
CA GLY A 59 6.37 24.32 6.37
C GLY A 59 7.54 24.28 5.40
N ARG A 60 7.19 24.35 4.12
CA ARG A 60 8.12 24.57 3.02
C ARG A 60 8.94 25.83 3.35
N PRO A 61 10.29 25.76 3.37
CA PRO A 61 11.12 26.95 3.55
C PRO A 61 10.96 27.92 2.38
#